data_AF-A0A7V2W3V3-F1
#
_entry.id   AF-A0A7V2W3V3-F1
#
_cell.length_a   1.000
_cell.length_b   1.000
_cell.length_c   1.000
_cell.angle_alpha   90.00
_cell.angle_beta   90.00
_cell.angle_gamma   90.00
#
_symmetry.space_group_name_H-M   'P 1'
#
loop_
_entity.id
_entity.type
_entity.pdbx_description
1 polymer ?
#
loop_
_entity_poly.entity_id
_entity_poly.type
_entity_poly.pdbx_seq_one_letter_code
_entity_poly.pdbx_strand_id
1 'polypeptide(L)'
;MLKEQNKKLTEYKNNTVTRLYVRVTPRASRNEIIGFTDGVLYVKVVALPDRGKANRELIDYLSGILGIKKSSLHLLKGHTSRNKVIAVDGLNLADIIQRISALPFSSDATT
;
A
#
# COMPACT_ATOMS: atom_id res chain seq x y z
N MET A 1 -40.03 12.37 5.46
CA MET A 1 -39.76 10.94 5.19
C MET A 1 -38.68 10.68 4.13
N LEU A 2 -38.35 11.61 3.21
CA LEU A 2 -37.37 11.37 2.12
C LEU A 2 -35.90 11.72 2.44
N LYS A 3 -35.58 12.24 3.63
CA LYS A 3 -34.20 12.65 3.97
C LYS A 3 -33.36 11.54 4.61
N GLU A 4 -33.99 10.50 5.17
CA GLU A 4 -33.28 9.42 5.88
C GLU A 4 -32.66 8.40 4.91
N GLN A 5 -33.24 8.22 3.72
CA GLN A 5 -32.82 7.19 2.76
C GLN A 5 -31.55 7.56 1.99
N ASN A 6 -31.29 8.85 1.78
CA ASN A 6 -30.06 9.31 1.11
C ASN A 6 -28.81 9.19 2.00
N LYS A 7 -28.96 9.12 3.32
CA LYS A 7 -27.84 8.98 4.26
C LYS A 7 -27.28 7.54 4.29
N LYS A 8 -28.13 6.52 4.12
CA LYS A 8 -27.73 5.10 4.04
C LYS A 8 -26.93 4.76 2.78
N LEU A 9 -27.14 5.48 1.67
CA LEU A 9 -26.38 5.31 0.43
C LEU A 9 -24.96 5.88 0.54
N THR A 10 -24.74 6.90 1.36
CA THR A 10 -23.41 7.47 1.63
C THR A 10 -22.54 6.59 2.55
N GLU A 11 -23.18 5.65 3.27
CA GLU A 11 -22.56 4.80 4.30
C GLU A 11 -22.48 3.31 3.92
N TYR A 12 -22.68 2.93 2.66
CA TYR A 12 -22.07 1.69 2.17
C TYR A 12 -20.57 1.93 2.09
N LYS A 13 -19.91 1.88 3.25
CA LYS A 13 -18.47 1.58 3.33
C LYS A 13 -18.33 0.26 2.61
N ASN A 14 -17.92 0.31 1.35
CA ASN A 14 -17.43 -0.85 0.63
C ASN A 14 -16.40 -1.48 1.56
N ASN A 15 -16.77 -2.57 2.23
CA ASN A 15 -15.88 -3.33 3.11
C ASN A 15 -14.94 -4.16 2.22
N THR A 16 -14.35 -3.47 1.25
CA THR A 16 -13.48 -4.03 0.24
C THR A 16 -12.11 -4.10 0.87
N VAL A 17 -11.69 -5.32 1.15
CA VAL A 17 -10.34 -5.62 1.60
C VAL A 17 -9.56 -6.14 0.41
N THR A 18 -8.61 -5.35 -0.09
CA THR A 18 -7.75 -5.74 -1.21
C THR A 18 -6.43 -6.29 -0.69
N ARG A 19 -5.98 -7.42 -1.24
CA ARG A 19 -4.65 -7.97 -0.92
C ARG A 19 -3.62 -7.42 -1.90
N LEU A 20 -2.66 -6.70 -1.37
CA LEU A 20 -1.54 -6.13 -2.10
C LEU A 20 -0.28 -6.94 -1.82
N TYR A 21 0.30 -7.54 -2.88
CA TYR A 21 1.59 -8.18 -2.80
C TYR A 21 2.68 -7.13 -2.95
N VAL A 22 3.62 -7.11 -2.01
CA VAL A 22 4.68 -6.10 -1.97
C VAL A 22 6.03 -6.77 -1.83
N ARG A 23 6.97 -6.45 -2.70
CA ARG A 23 8.38 -6.83 -2.56
C ARG A 23 9.18 -5.63 -2.09
N VAL A 24 9.75 -5.77 -0.90
CA VAL A 24 10.50 -4.71 -0.22
C VAL A 24 11.99 -4.93 -0.38
N THR A 25 12.68 -3.89 -0.86
CA THR A 25 14.13 -3.79 -0.87
C THR A 25 14.57 -2.85 0.25
N PRO A 26 15.12 -3.37 1.38
CA PRO A 26 15.59 -2.56 2.49
C PRO A 26 16.94 -1.88 2.16
N ARG A 27 17.40 -0.99 3.05
CA ARG A 27 18.67 -0.24 2.92
C ARG A 27 18.76 0.64 1.67
N ALA A 28 17.63 1.19 1.24
CA ALA A 28 17.63 2.19 0.17
C ALA A 28 18.09 3.55 0.69
N SER A 29 18.55 4.43 -0.21
CA SER A 29 18.87 5.81 0.11
C SER A 29 17.63 6.66 0.43
N ARG A 30 16.46 6.25 -0.08
CA ARG A 30 15.14 6.86 0.16
C ARG A 30 14.02 5.84 -0.01
N ASN A 31 12.84 6.16 0.50
CA ASN A 31 11.62 5.40 0.23
C ASN A 31 11.13 5.71 -1.18
N GLU A 32 10.83 4.67 -1.96
CA GLU A 32 10.51 4.82 -3.38
C GLU A 32 9.65 3.66 -3.88
N ILE A 33 8.64 3.96 -4.71
CA ILE A 33 7.97 2.93 -5.50
C ILE A 33 8.75 2.76 -6.80
N ILE A 34 9.19 1.53 -7.05
CA ILE A 34 9.94 1.19 -8.26
C ILE A 34 8.99 0.87 -9.41
N GLY A 35 7.86 0.24 -9.10
CA GLY A 35 6.84 -0.09 -10.08
C GLY A 35 5.88 -1.15 -9.58
N PHE A 36 4.84 -1.39 -10.39
CA PHE A 36 3.87 -2.45 -10.18
C PHE A 36 3.89 -3.38 -11.40
N THR A 37 4.42 -4.58 -11.26
CA THR A 37 4.49 -5.59 -12.33
C THR A 37 3.98 -6.92 -11.82
N ASP A 38 3.25 -7.65 -12.68
CA ASP A 38 2.74 -8.99 -12.38
C ASP A 38 1.94 -9.10 -11.07
N GLY A 39 1.21 -8.03 -10.72
CA GLY A 39 0.43 -7.97 -9.47
C GLY A 39 1.26 -7.73 -8.21
N VAL A 40 2.55 -7.43 -8.33
CA VAL A 40 3.48 -7.17 -7.22
C VAL A 40 3.97 -5.73 -7.26
N LEU A 41 3.82 -5.04 -6.14
CA LEU A 41 4.38 -3.70 -5.93
C LEU A 41 5.82 -3.81 -5.44
N TYR A 42 6.75 -3.18 -6.16
CA TYR A 42 8.16 -3.12 -5.79
C TYR A 42 8.43 -1.82 -5.05
N VAL A 43 8.91 -1.93 -3.81
CA VAL A 43 9.13 -0.79 -2.92
C VAL A 43 10.53 -0.85 -2.35
N LYS A 44 11.25 0.27 -2.39
CA LYS A 44 12.48 0.49 -1.64
C LYS A 44 12.15 1.19 -0.33
N VAL A 45 12.76 0.76 0.77
CA VAL A 45 12.66 1.43 2.08
C VAL A 45 14.04 1.67 2.67
N VAL A 46 14.21 2.79 3.38
CA VAL A 46 15.45 3.15 4.07
C VAL A 46 15.71 2.21 5.25
N ALA A 47 14.65 1.77 5.92
CA ALA A 47 14.70 0.87 7.06
C ALA A 47 15.74 -0.25 6.91
N LEU A 48 16.52 -0.42 7.98
CA LEU A 48 17.31 -1.62 8.17
C LEU A 48 16.41 -2.87 8.23
N PRO A 49 16.90 -4.04 7.82
CA PRO A 49 16.21 -5.32 7.98
C PRO A 49 16.20 -5.80 9.44
N ASP A 50 15.96 -4.89 10.36
CA ASP A 50 15.76 -5.15 11.78
C ASP A 50 14.29 -5.49 12.03
N ARG A 51 14.01 -6.47 12.90
CA ARG A 51 12.67 -7.05 13.05
C ARG A 51 11.66 -5.93 13.36
N GLY A 52 10.75 -5.69 12.41
CA GLY A 52 9.65 -4.74 12.54
C GLY A 52 9.90 -3.32 12.03
N LYS A 53 11.14 -2.84 11.91
CA LYS A 53 11.42 -1.48 11.38
C LYS A 53 10.98 -1.34 9.92
N ALA A 54 11.39 -2.28 9.07
CA ALA A 54 10.97 -2.32 7.66
C ALA A 54 9.44 -2.47 7.48
N ASN A 55 8.76 -3.13 8.42
CA ASN A 55 7.30 -3.28 8.37
C ASN A 55 6.62 -1.94 8.66
N ARG A 56 7.05 -1.26 9.73
CA ARG A 56 6.49 0.04 10.11
C ARG A 56 6.72 1.09 9.03
N GLU A 57 7.94 1.15 8.49
CA GLU A 57 8.29 2.12 7.46
C GLU A 57 7.53 1.87 6.16
N LEU A 58 7.35 0.60 5.78
CA LEU A 58 6.50 0.26 4.64
C LEU A 58 5.05 0.72 4.85
N ILE A 59 4.45 0.42 6.00
CA ILE A 59 3.05 0.79 6.29
C ILE A 59 2.91 2.31 6.33
N ASP A 60 3.86 3.02 6.91
CA ASP A 60 3.90 4.48 6.92
C ASP A 60 3.96 5.05 5.50
N TYR A 61 4.90 4.56 4.71
CA TYR A 61 5.09 4.99 3.33
C TYR A 61 3.85 4.71 2.45
N LEU A 62 3.29 3.49 2.52
CA LEU A 62 2.08 3.13 1.78
C LEU A 62 0.87 3.94 2.25
N SER A 63 0.75 4.25 3.55
CA SER A 63 -0.36 5.05 4.06
C SER A 63 -0.36 6.47 3.49
N GLY A 64 0.82 7.08 3.35
CA GLY A 64 0.98 8.40 2.75
C GLY A 64 0.64 8.40 1.26
N ILE A 65 1.15 7.42 0.52
CA ILE A 65 0.90 7.27 -0.93
C ILE A 65 -0.57 7.01 -1.23
N LEU A 66 -1.16 6.08 -0.49
CA LEU A 66 -2.56 5.72 -0.67
C LEU A 66 -3.50 6.71 0.00
N GLY A 67 -3.03 7.69 0.76
CA GLY A 67 -3.89 8.67 1.43
C GLY A 67 -4.92 8.05 2.39
N ILE A 68 -4.56 6.92 3.03
CA ILE A 68 -5.43 6.22 3.99
C ILE A 68 -4.74 6.10 5.35
N LYS A 69 -5.52 5.77 6.38
CA LYS A 69 -4.99 5.58 7.73
C LYS A 69 -4.11 4.33 7.78
N LYS A 70 -3.03 4.37 8.57
CA LYS A 70 -2.19 3.18 8.87
C LYS A 70 -2.99 2.00 9.42
N SER A 71 -4.06 2.29 10.16
CA SER A 71 -4.98 1.28 10.70
C SER A 71 -5.79 0.54 9.64
N SER A 72 -5.80 1.02 8.39
CA SER A 72 -6.44 0.37 7.24
C SER A 72 -5.45 -0.45 6.40
N LEU A 73 -4.21 -0.59 6.89
CA LEU A 73 -3.15 -1.38 6.27
C LEU A 73 -2.70 -2.46 7.24
N HIS A 74 -2.89 -3.71 6.87
CA HIS A 74 -2.58 -4.86 7.72
C HIS A 74 -1.56 -5.79 7.07
N LEU A 75 -0.42 -6.01 7.73
CA LEU A 75 0.58 -6.98 7.28
C LEU A 75 0.08 -8.40 7.56
N LEU A 76 -0.40 -9.11 6.55
CA LEU A 76 -0.91 -10.47 6.66
C LEU A 76 0.22 -11.51 6.67
N LYS A 77 1.24 -11.33 5.82
CA LYS A 77 2.38 -12.26 5.66
C LYS A 77 3.67 -11.51 5.39
N GLY A 78 4.80 -12.14 5.69
CA GLY A 78 6.13 -11.60 5.37
C GLY A 78 6.75 -10.72 6.45
N HIS A 79 6.38 -10.94 7.72
CA HIS A 79 6.93 -10.22 8.87
C HIS A 79 8.46 -10.21 8.93
N THR A 80 9.09 -11.30 8.47
CA THR A 80 10.55 -11.50 8.41
C THR A 80 11.08 -11.63 6.98
N SER A 81 10.24 -11.45 5.96
CA SER A 81 10.60 -11.60 4.54
C SER A 81 10.53 -10.27 3.80
N ARG A 82 11.25 -10.21 2.67
CA ARG A 82 11.15 -9.12 1.69
C ARG A 82 9.81 -9.16 0.94
N ASN A 83 9.23 -10.35 0.77
CA ASN A 83 7.92 -10.51 0.15
C ASN A 83 6.86 -10.42 1.23
N LYS A 84 5.95 -9.46 1.09
CA LYS A 84 4.91 -9.13 2.04
C LYS A 84 3.54 -9.17 1.38
N VAL A 85 2.53 -9.46 2.18
CA VAL A 85 1.13 -9.37 1.77
C VAL A 85 0.45 -8.40 2.70
N ILE A 86 -0.06 -7.30 2.15
CA ILE A 86 -0.75 -6.25 2.89
C ILE A 86 -2.24 -6.31 2.55
N ALA A 87 -3.11 -6.39 3.54
CA ALA A 87 -4.53 -6.09 3.35
C ALA A 87 -4.71 -4.57 3.41
N VAL A 88 -5.47 -4.05 2.44
CA VAL A 88 -5.81 -2.64 2.30
C VAL A 88 -7.33 -2.53 2.42
N ASP A 89 -7.80 -1.88 3.47
CA ASP A 89 -9.22 -1.69 3.71
C ASP A 89 -9.73 -0.42 3.02
N GLY A 90 -10.88 -0.53 2.37
CA GLY A 90 -11.60 0.63 1.80
C GLY A 90 -11.05 1.12 0.46
N LEU A 91 -10.09 0.41 -0.14
CA LEU A 91 -9.62 0.64 -1.51
C LEU A 91 -9.71 -0.65 -2.33
N ASN A 92 -10.20 -0.54 -3.56
CA ASN A 92 -10.10 -1.61 -4.53
C ASN A 92 -8.74 -1.56 -5.27
N LEU A 93 -8.44 -2.58 -6.08
CA LEU A 93 -7.18 -2.66 -6.81
C LEU A 93 -6.99 -1.52 -7.81
N ALA A 94 -8.07 -1.07 -8.48
CA ALA A 94 -8.00 0.02 -9.45
C ALA A 94 -7.63 1.36 -8.78
N ASP A 95 -8.23 1.66 -7.62
CA ASP A 95 -7.89 2.85 -6.83
C ASP A 95 -6.42 2.83 -6.38
N ILE A 96 -5.93 1.66 -5.96
CA ILE A 96 -4.53 1.48 -5.54
C ILE A 96 -3.59 1.74 -6.72
N ILE A 97 -3.86 1.12 -7.87
CA ILE A 97 -3.04 1.30 -9.08
C ILE A 97 -3.05 2.77 -9.51
N GLN A 98 -4.21 3.43 -9.52
CA GLN A 98 -4.33 4.84 -9.89
C GLN A 98 -3.54 5.76 -8.96
N ARG A 99 -3.59 5.53 -7.64
CA ARG A 99 -2.83 6.34 -6.67
C ARG A 99 -1.33 6.13 -6.80
N ILE A 100 -0.91 4.90 -7.10
CA ILE A 100 0.50 4.58 -7.31
C ILE A 100 1.01 5.14 -8.64
N SER A 101 0.22 5.06 -9.72
CA SER A 101 0.60 5.58 -11.04
C SER A 101 0.61 7.09 -11.13
N ALA A 102 -0.11 7.78 -10.24
CA ALA A 102 -0.04 9.23 -10.10
C ALA A 102 1.29 9.71 -9.49
N LEU A 103 2.12 8.81 -8.95
CA LEU A 103 3.46 9.15 -8.47
C LEU A 103 4.47 9.07 -9.61
N PRO A 104 5.49 9.95 -9.62
CA PRO A 104 6.59 9.80 -10.55
C PRO A 104 7.32 8.50 -10.25
N PHE A 105 7.16 7.49 -11.11
CA PHE A 105 8.02 6.31 -11.07
C PHE A 105 9.44 6.75 -11.41
N SER A 106 10.40 6.44 -10.54
CA SER A 106 11.82 6.57 -10.91
C SER A 106 12.10 5.58 -12.03
N SER A 107 12.26 6.07 -13.26
CA SER A 107 12.54 5.28 -14.46
C SER A 107 13.90 4.58 -14.46
N ASP A 108 14.66 4.64 -13.36
CA ASP A 108 16.01 4.07 -13.21
C ASP A 108 16.03 2.53 -13.12
N ALA A 109 14.91 1.84 -13.34
CA ALA A 109 14.80 0.37 -13.32
C ALA A 109 14.89 -0.30 -14.70
N THR A 110 15.25 0.46 -15.75
CA THR A 110 15.52 -0.07 -17.08
C THR A 110 16.94 0.27 -17.51
N THR A 111 17.95 -0.44 -16.98
CA THR A 111 19.27 -0.63 -17.60
C THR A 111 19.84 -1.95 -17.10
#